data_AF-A0A8J6N398-F1
#
_entry.id   AF-A0A8J6N398-F1
#
_cell.length_a   1.000
_cell.length_b   1.000
_cell.length_c   1.000
_cell.angle_alpha   90.00
_cell.angle_beta   90.00
_cell.angle_gamma   90.00
#
_symmetry.space_group_name_H-M   'P 1'
#
loop_
_entity.id
_entity.type
_entity.pdbx_description
1 polymer ?
#
loop_
_entity_poly.entity_id
_entity_poly.type
_entity_poly.pdbx_seq_one_letter_code
_entity_poly.pdbx_strand_id
1 'polypeptide(L)' 'MRQIPPGSEGKITVKVNTGGYGGKKVRENVYIQTNDKIHPELSVTVTGCVEPQ' A
#
# COMPACT_ATOMS: atom_id res chain seq x y z
N MET A 1 -5.06 -8.27 17.42
CA MET A 1 -5.03 -7.26 16.34
C MET A 1 -4.11 -6.14 16.78
N ARG A 2 -3.14 -5.70 15.96
CA ARG A 2 -2.22 -4.63 16.34
C ARG A 2 -2.96 -3.30 16.24
N GLN A 3 -3.45 -2.81 17.38
CA GLN A 3 -4.00 -1.46 17.50
C GLN A 3 -2.85 -0.45 17.59
N ILE A 4 -2.97 0.69 16.92
CA ILE A 4 -2.00 1.79 17.02
C ILE A 4 -2.47 2.71 18.16
N PRO A 5 -1.69 2.87 19.24
CA PRO A 5 -2.06 3.77 20.33
C PRO A 5 -2.08 5.25 19.89
N PRO A 6 -2.81 6.12 20.60
CA PRO A 6 -2.76 7.57 20.35
C PRO A 6 -1.33 8.11 20.35
N GLY A 7 -1.00 8.94 19.36
CA GLY A 7 0.33 9.55 19.23
C GLY A 7 1.45 8.58 18.80
N SER A 8 1.14 7.31 18.54
CA SER A 8 2.10 6.32 18.04
C SER A 8 2.05 6.18 16.52
N GLU A 9 3.12 5.65 15.96
CA GLU A 9 3.21 5.33 14.54
C GLU A 9 3.06 3.83 14.28
N GLY A 10 2.51 3.48 13.11
CA GLY A 10 2.42 2.12 12.62
C GLY A 10 3.20 1.95 11.32
N LYS A 11 3.83 0.78 11.12
CA LYS A 11 4.53 0.44 9.87
C LYS A 11 3.74 -0.61 9.09
N ILE A 12 3.43 -0.29 7.84
CA ILE A 12 2.83 -1.21 6.87
C ILE A 12 3.91 -1.61 5.86
N THR A 13 3.99 -2.90 5.52
CA THR A 13 4.93 -3.41 4.51
C THR A 13 4.13 -4.04 3.38
N VAL A 14 4.28 -3.51 2.17
CA VAL A 14 3.62 -3.99 0.96
C VAL A 14 4.67 -4.68 0.10
N LYS A 15 4.38 -5.91 -0.35
CA LYS A 15 5.23 -6.65 -1.28
C LYS A 15 4.48 -6.79 -2.59
N VAL A 16 5.04 -6.24 -3.66
CA VAL A 16 4.47 -6.30 -5.01
C VAL A 16 5.27 -7.33 -5.81
N ASN A 17 4.60 -8.35 -6.35
CA ASN A 17 5.22 -9.30 -7.26
C ASN A 17 5.16 -8.75 -8.69
N THR A 18 6.32 -8.50 -9.29
CA THR A 18 6.46 -7.91 -10.63
C THR A 18 6.70 -8.96 -11.73
N GLY A 19 6.59 -10.26 -11.42
CA GLY A 19 6.71 -11.33 -12.42
C GLY A 19 5.74 -11.15 -13.58
N GLY A 20 6.24 -11.14 -14.82
CA GLY A 20 5.42 -10.95 -16.03
C GLY A 20 5.11 -9.49 -16.39
N TYR A 21 5.63 -8.52 -15.63
CA TYR A 21 5.43 -7.08 -15.86
C TYR A 21 6.59 -6.38 -16.58
N GLY A 22 7.63 -7.09 -17.04
CA GLY A 22 8.75 -6.47 -17.77
C GLY A 22 8.27 -5.57 -18.93
N GLY A 23 8.74 -4.32 -18.94
CA GLY A 23 8.33 -3.29 -19.90
C GLY A 23 6.93 -2.70 -19.68
N LYS A 24 6.22 -3.11 -18.62
CA LYS A 24 4.85 -2.67 -18.31
C LYS A 24 4.83 -1.84 -17.03
N LYS A 25 3.77 -1.03 -16.91
CA LYS A 25 3.45 -0.29 -15.69
C LYS A 25 2.67 -1.16 -14.73
N VAL A 26 3.13 -1.24 -13.49
CA VAL A 26 2.41 -1.83 -12.35
C VAL A 26 1.65 -0.73 -11.61
N ARG A 27 0.45 -1.05 -11.12
CA ARG A 27 -0.36 -0.18 -10.27
C ARG A 27 -1.12 -1.04 -9.27
N GLU A 28 -0.75 -0.93 -8.00
CA GLU A 28 -1.40 -1.60 -6.88
C GLU A 28 -2.02 -0.56 -5.96
N ASN A 29 -3.24 -0.80 -5.51
CA ASN A 29 -3.93 0.05 -4.53
C ASN A 29 -4.02 -0.68 -3.19
N VAL A 30 -3.57 -0.04 -2.12
CA VAL A 30 -3.64 -0.55 -0.75
C VAL A 30 -4.67 0.27 0.01
N TYR A 31 -5.75 -0.38 0.40
CA TYR A 31 -6.82 0.22 1.21
C TYR A 31 -6.57 -0.09 2.69
N ILE A 32 -6.45 0.95 3.50
CA ILE A 32 -6.20 0.86 4.93
C ILE A 32 -7.47 1.33 5.63
N GLN A 33 -8.17 0.37 6.24
CA GLN A 33 -9.34 0.67 7.06
C GLN A 33 -8.90 1.11 8.45
N THR A 34 -9.48 2.22 8.93
CA THR A 34 -9.18 2.78 10.24
C THR A 34 -10.47 2.99 11.02
N ASN A 35 -10.33 3.24 12.32
CA ASN A 35 -11.42 3.67 13.18
C ASN A 35 -11.49 5.20 13.34
N ASP A 36 -10.75 5.97 12.53
CA ASP A 36 -10.89 7.42 12.45
C ASP A 36 -12.24 7.75 11.80
N LYS A 37 -13.04 8.58 12.46
CA LYS A 37 -14.37 8.98 11.96
C LYS A 37 -14.30 9.92 10.76
N ILE A 38 -13.19 10.66 10.61
CA ILE A 38 -12.98 11.61 9.52
C ILE A 38 -12.38 10.86 8.32
N HIS A 39 -11.44 9.94 8.58
CA HIS A 39 -10.75 9.17 7.56
C HIS A 39 -10.85 7.65 7.79
N PRO A 40 -12.06 7.06 7.66
CA PRO A 40 -12.30 5.64 7.94
C PRO A 40 -11.59 4.71 6.94
N GLU A 41 -11.20 5.23 5.78
CA GLU A 41 -10.38 4.53 4.80
C GLU A 41 -9.31 5.47 4.24
N LEU A 42 -8.09 4.97 4.15
CA LEU A 42 -6.97 5.61 3.46
C LEU A 42 -6.56 4.73 2.28
N SER A 43 -6.31 5.34 1.12
CA SER A 43 -5.85 4.63 -0.08
C SER A 43 -4.42 5.06 -0.43
N VAL A 44 -3.53 4.08 -0.53
CA VAL A 44 -2.15 4.27 -0.96
C VAL A 44 -1.93 3.54 -2.29
N THR A 45 -1.57 4.27 -3.34
CA THR A 45 -1.23 3.68 -4.64
C THR A 45 0.28 3.48 -4.76
N VAL A 46 0.69 2.24 -5.02
CA VAL A 46 2.06 1.89 -5.43
C VAL A 46 2.07 1.72 -6.94
N THR A 47 2.89 2.47 -7.66
CA THR A 47 2.96 2.38 -9.13
C THR A 47 4.38 2.60 -9.63
N GLY A 48 4.71 2.00 -10.77
CA GLY A 48 6.01 2.14 -11.41
C GLY A 48 6.11 1.34 -12.71
N CYS A 49 7.08 1.67 -13.56
CA CYS A 49 7.43 0.84 -14.70
C CYS A 49 8.42 -0.23 -14.27
N VAL A 50 8.20 -1.47 -14.69
CA VAL A 50 9.12 -2.57 -14.42
C VAL A 50 10.08 -2.69 -15.59
N GLU A 51 11.37 -2.63 -15.31
CA GLU A 51 12.40 -2.81 -16.32
C GLU A 51 12.32 -4.21 -16.95
N PRO A 52 12.48 -4.34 -18.27
CA PRO A 52 12.65 -5.64 -18.91
C PRO A 52 13.87 -6.36 -18.35
N GLN A 53 13.76 -7.68 -18.18
CA GLN A 53 14.89 -8.56 -17.86
C GLN A 53 15.62 -9.03 -19.12
#